data_AF-A0A916QDE2-F1
#
_entry.id   AF-A0A916QDE2-F1
#
_cell.length_a   1.000
_cell.length_b   1.000
_cell.length_c   1.000
_cell.angle_alpha   90.00
_cell.angle_beta   90.00
_cell.angle_gamma   90.00
#
_symmetry.space_group_name_H-M   'P 1'
#
loop_
_entity.id
_entity.type
_entity.pdbx_description
1 polymer ?
#
loop_
_entity_poly.entity_id
_entity_poly.type
_entity_poly.pdbx_seq_one_letter_code
_entity_poly.pdbx_strand_id
1 'polypeptide(L)'
;MKWTKRLAAEVAACRYWKRFVDEDWIIEGITLIYKATSWKKPRRVVVIRKTQVIEDGQACLVLDTDWQYEAIVTNLEWEPIDLWRFYNQRCSMENYIKEAKHGFSINRIATSDFEANEIDLLVKLLAYNLFERFKRDCCEPVHQGYTIARFRLEFFHCAATLIRHSRNVILKLAKDFANRHVWKRIEARIAILE
;
A
#
# COMPACT_ATOMS: atom_id res chain seq x y z
N MET A 1 12.47 -6.51 12.49
CA MET A 1 13.48 -6.84 13.53
C MET A 1 14.81 -7.05 12.84
N LYS A 2 15.96 -6.67 13.42
CA LYS A 2 17.27 -6.93 12.79
C LYS A 2 17.57 -8.43 12.83
N TRP A 3 17.96 -9.00 11.70
CA TRP A 3 18.47 -10.37 11.64
C TRP A 3 19.83 -10.43 12.32
N THR A 4 19.94 -11.15 13.44
CA THR A 4 21.18 -11.26 14.24
C THR A 4 21.74 -12.67 14.17
N LYS A 5 23.05 -12.84 14.36
CA LYS A 5 23.70 -14.17 14.39
C LYS A 5 23.04 -15.12 15.40
N ARG A 6 22.62 -14.59 16.55
CA ARG A 6 21.92 -15.38 17.58
C ARG A 6 20.54 -15.83 17.11
N LEU A 7 19.76 -14.94 16.52
CA LEU A 7 18.46 -15.32 15.95
C LEU A 7 18.65 -16.36 14.84
N ALA A 8 19.63 -16.18 13.97
CA ALA A 8 19.94 -17.13 12.90
C ALA A 8 20.30 -18.52 13.47
N ALA A 9 21.07 -18.58 14.56
CA ALA A 9 21.40 -19.84 15.23
C ALA A 9 20.16 -20.54 15.83
N GLU A 10 19.27 -19.79 16.48
CA GLU A 10 18.01 -20.33 17.04
C GLU A 10 17.09 -20.84 15.93
N VAL A 11 17.01 -20.10 14.81
CA VAL A 11 16.23 -20.50 13.63
C VAL A 11 16.83 -21.73 12.96
N ALA A 12 18.16 -21.82 12.85
CA ALA A 12 18.85 -22.99 12.28
C ALA A 12 18.72 -24.25 13.14
N ALA A 13 18.56 -24.10 14.45
CA ALA A 13 18.27 -25.22 15.35
C ALA A 13 16.86 -25.80 15.14
N CYS A 14 15.95 -25.04 14.53
CA CYS A 14 14.59 -25.46 14.32
C CYS A 14 14.44 -26.34 13.06
N ARG A 15 13.88 -27.54 13.24
CA ARG A 15 13.76 -28.55 12.19
C ARG A 15 12.43 -28.56 11.44
N TYR A 16 11.36 -28.08 12.08
CA TYR A 16 10.00 -28.20 11.55
C TYR A 16 9.52 -26.89 10.96
N TRP A 17 9.71 -26.74 9.65
CA TRP A 17 9.17 -25.65 8.87
C TRP A 17 7.85 -26.08 8.25
N LYS A 18 6.81 -25.26 8.41
CA LYS A 18 5.54 -25.49 7.72
C LYS A 18 5.65 -24.89 6.32
N ARG A 19 5.54 -25.73 5.30
CA ARG A 19 5.65 -25.32 3.90
C ARG A 19 4.30 -24.88 3.34
N PHE A 20 4.35 -23.75 2.65
CA PHE A 20 3.28 -23.13 1.90
C PHE A 20 3.80 -22.93 0.48
N VAL A 21 3.11 -23.48 -0.52
CA VAL A 21 3.51 -23.34 -1.92
C VAL A 21 2.59 -22.31 -2.55
N ASP A 22 3.17 -21.29 -3.16
CA ASP A 22 2.46 -20.21 -3.84
C ASP A 22 3.06 -20.08 -5.23
N GLU A 23 2.48 -20.80 -6.21
CA GLU A 23 2.89 -20.90 -7.63
C GLU A 23 4.43 -20.89 -7.84
N ASP A 24 5.02 -19.70 -8.05
CA ASP A 24 6.45 -19.51 -8.35
C ASP A 24 7.36 -19.44 -7.11
N TRP A 25 6.80 -19.46 -5.91
CA TRP A 25 7.50 -19.28 -4.63
C TRP A 25 7.26 -20.46 -3.69
N ILE A 26 8.35 -20.94 -3.10
CA ILE A 26 8.30 -21.81 -1.94
C ILE A 26 8.43 -20.93 -0.71
N ILE A 27 7.38 -20.90 0.11
CA ILE A 27 7.32 -20.12 1.34
C ILE A 27 7.27 -21.09 2.51
N GLU A 28 8.13 -20.91 3.49
CA GLU A 28 8.13 -21.75 4.68
C GLU A 28 8.09 -20.88 5.93
N GLY A 29 7.26 -21.27 6.87
CA GLY A 29 7.04 -20.53 8.10
C GLY A 29 7.28 -21.37 9.34
N ILE A 30 7.84 -20.72 10.35
CA ILE A 30 8.00 -21.28 11.68
C ILE A 30 7.66 -20.24 12.72
N THR A 31 7.23 -20.69 13.90
CA THR A 31 7.11 -19.83 15.06
C THR A 31 8.01 -20.30 16.19
N LEU A 32 8.68 -19.36 16.85
CA LEU A 32 9.42 -19.58 18.07
C LEU A 32 9.16 -18.49 19.12
N ILE A 33 9.42 -18.81 20.38
CA ILE A 33 9.48 -17.84 21.46
C ILE A 33 10.94 -17.39 21.60
N TYR A 34 11.20 -16.11 21.31
CA TYR A 34 12.56 -15.56 21.30
C TYR A 34 12.68 -14.38 22.25
N LYS A 35 13.82 -14.30 22.95
CA LYS A 35 14.21 -13.14 23.77
C LYS A 35 15.49 -12.53 23.21
N ALA A 36 15.35 -11.39 22.53
CA ALA A 36 16.52 -10.60 22.14
C ALA A 36 17.22 -10.02 23.38
N THR A 37 18.52 -9.74 23.28
CA THR A 37 19.31 -9.18 24.39
C THR A 37 18.74 -7.89 24.95
N SER A 38 18.18 -7.03 24.10
CA SER A 38 17.56 -5.76 24.51
C SER A 38 16.14 -5.92 25.08
N TRP A 39 15.58 -7.13 25.09
CA TRP A 39 14.19 -7.36 25.48
C TRP A 39 14.07 -7.80 26.93
N LYS A 40 13.20 -7.11 27.70
CA LYS A 40 12.89 -7.50 29.08
C LYS A 40 12.23 -8.89 29.16
N LYS A 41 11.29 -9.18 28.25
CA LYS A 41 10.53 -10.44 28.19
C LYS A 41 10.68 -11.16 26.84
N PRO A 42 10.59 -12.51 26.79
CA PRO A 42 10.49 -13.24 25.54
C PRO A 42 9.21 -12.84 24.79
N ARG A 43 9.25 -12.91 23.46
CA ARG A 43 8.11 -12.61 22.59
C ARG A 43 7.97 -13.68 21.52
N ARG A 44 6.76 -13.85 21.01
CA ARG A 44 6.47 -14.70 19.85
C ARG A 44 7.07 -14.05 18.60
N VAL A 45 7.90 -14.81 17.90
CA VAL A 45 8.56 -14.41 16.65
C VAL A 45 8.23 -15.46 15.60
N VAL A 46 7.57 -14.99 14.54
CA VAL A 46 7.33 -15.77 13.33
C VAL A 46 8.47 -15.49 12.37
N VAL A 47 9.06 -16.55 11.84
CA VAL A 47 10.09 -16.46 10.82
C VAL A 47 9.56 -17.10 9.55
N ILE A 48 9.70 -16.37 8.45
CA ILE A 48 9.35 -16.82 7.11
C ILE A 48 10.63 -16.90 6.32
N ARG A 49 10.81 -17.98 5.57
CA ARG A 49 11.82 -18.05 4.52
C ARG A 49 11.13 -18.26 3.19
N LYS A 50 11.59 -17.56 2.16
CA LYS A 50 11.06 -17.70 0.80
C LYS A 50 12.19 -17.85 -0.20
N THR A 51 11.95 -18.66 -1.22
CA THR A 51 12.85 -18.82 -2.36
C THR A 51 12.01 -18.93 -3.63
N GLN A 52 12.55 -18.43 -4.73
CA GLN A 52 11.89 -18.46 -6.03
C GLN A 52 12.25 -19.77 -6.74
N VAL A 53 11.25 -20.44 -7.31
CA VAL A 53 11.50 -21.59 -8.16
C VAL A 53 11.99 -21.08 -9.52
N ILE A 54 13.28 -21.24 -9.79
CA ILE A 54 13.84 -20.93 -11.11
C ILE A 54 13.79 -22.23 -11.93
N GLU A 55 12.88 -22.29 -12.90
CA GLU A 55 12.86 -23.34 -13.92
C GLU A 55 13.88 -22.98 -15.01
N ASP A 56 15.15 -23.29 -14.79
CA ASP A 56 16.12 -23.39 -15.87
C ASP A 56 16.35 -24.89 -16.13
N GLY A 57 16.33 -25.31 -17.40
CA GLY A 57 16.13 -26.69 -17.88
C GLY A 57 17.12 -27.79 -17.44
N GLN A 58 17.91 -27.58 -16.38
CA GLN A 58 18.72 -28.58 -15.71
C GLN A 58 18.51 -28.50 -14.20
N ALA A 59 17.72 -29.44 -13.65
CA ALA A 59 17.55 -29.73 -12.23
C ALA A 59 17.20 -28.52 -11.33
N CYS A 60 15.99 -28.51 -10.78
CA CYS A 60 15.55 -27.58 -9.74
C CYS A 60 16.39 -27.75 -8.46
N LEU A 61 17.57 -27.14 -8.41
CA LEU A 61 18.45 -27.10 -7.25
C LEU A 61 18.21 -25.77 -6.54
N VAL A 62 17.29 -25.76 -5.59
CA VAL A 62 17.24 -24.70 -4.58
C VAL A 62 18.50 -24.85 -3.73
N LEU A 63 19.51 -24.01 -3.95
CA LEU A 63 20.67 -23.97 -3.07
C LEU A 63 20.24 -23.38 -1.73
N ASP A 64 20.80 -23.89 -0.63
CA ASP A 64 20.50 -23.45 0.74
C ASP A 64 20.83 -21.95 0.97
N THR A 65 21.53 -21.33 0.02
CA THR A 65 21.92 -19.92 0.00
C THR A 65 20.85 -18.98 -0.56
N ASP A 66 19.81 -19.50 -1.23
CA ASP A 66 18.83 -18.65 -1.96
C ASP A 66 17.62 -18.25 -1.12
N TRP A 67 17.59 -18.67 0.15
CA TRP A 67 16.49 -18.36 1.05
C TRP A 67 16.56 -16.94 1.59
N GLN A 68 15.52 -16.16 1.33
CA GLN A 68 15.30 -14.86 1.95
C GLN A 68 14.53 -15.02 3.25
N TYR A 69 15.12 -14.56 4.36
CA TYR A 69 14.52 -14.68 5.69
C TYR A 69 13.88 -13.37 6.16
N GLU A 70 12.67 -13.48 6.69
CA GLU A 70 11.91 -12.38 7.29
C GLU A 70 11.49 -12.78 8.72
N ALA A 71 11.69 -11.89 9.68
CA ALA A 71 11.30 -12.11 11.08
C ALA A 71 10.30 -11.07 11.56
N ILE A 72 9.12 -11.54 11.98
CA ILE A 72 7.99 -10.75 12.44
C ILE A 72 7.77 -11.04 13.92
N VAL A 73 7.83 -9.99 14.75
CA VAL A 73 7.49 -10.08 16.18
C VAL A 73 6.01 -9.78 16.32
N THR A 74 5.24 -10.67 16.95
CA THR A 74 3.79 -10.54 17.02
C THR A 74 3.24 -10.94 18.40
N ASN A 75 2.06 -10.42 18.74
CA ASN A 75 1.22 -10.91 19.82
C ASN A 75 0.01 -11.73 19.30
N LEU A 76 -0.15 -11.86 17.98
CA LEU A 76 -1.21 -12.63 17.36
C LEU A 76 -0.83 -14.12 17.31
N GLU A 77 -1.81 -14.97 17.58
CA GLU A 77 -1.68 -16.44 17.56
C GLU A 77 -2.00 -17.05 16.19
N TRP A 78 -1.95 -16.24 15.13
CA TRP A 78 -2.22 -16.69 13.77
C TRP A 78 -1.11 -17.59 13.23
N GLU A 79 -1.48 -18.35 12.19
CA GLU A 79 -0.55 -19.15 11.40
C GLU A 79 0.52 -18.26 10.74
N PRO A 80 1.76 -18.75 10.58
CA PRO A 80 2.85 -17.98 10.01
C PRO A 80 2.51 -17.31 8.67
N ILE A 81 1.85 -18.04 7.77
CA ILE A 81 1.50 -17.54 6.44
C ILE A 81 0.48 -16.40 6.49
N ASP A 82 -0.54 -16.51 7.34
CA ASP A 82 -1.59 -15.51 7.46
C ASP A 82 -1.04 -14.24 8.10
N LEU A 83 -0.19 -14.40 9.12
CA LEU A 83 0.51 -13.27 9.73
C LEU A 83 1.44 -12.58 8.72
N TRP A 84 2.16 -13.35 7.91
CA TRP A 84 3.05 -12.80 6.90
C TRP A 84 2.28 -12.04 5.81
N ARG A 85 1.19 -12.62 5.29
CA ARG A 85 0.30 -11.96 4.33
C ARG A 85 -0.32 -10.69 4.92
N PHE A 86 -0.80 -10.74 6.16
CA PHE A 86 -1.31 -9.57 6.87
C PHE A 86 -0.24 -8.49 7.06
N TYR A 87 0.98 -8.88 7.46
CA TYR A 87 2.07 -7.94 7.66
C TYR A 87 2.51 -7.30 6.36
N ASN A 88 2.55 -8.03 5.25
CA ASN A 88 2.94 -7.50 3.94
C ASN A 88 1.98 -6.46 3.38
N GLN A 89 0.71 -6.45 3.81
CA GLN A 89 -0.21 -5.36 3.45
C GLN A 89 0.25 -3.99 3.98
N ARG A 90 1.11 -3.95 5.02
CA ARG A 90 1.72 -2.69 5.49
C ARG A 90 2.70 -2.09 4.49
N CYS A 91 3.28 -2.89 3.57
CA CYS A 91 4.15 -2.35 2.52
C CYS A 91 3.39 -1.39 1.60
N SER A 92 2.07 -1.53 1.47
CA SER A 92 1.22 -0.59 0.73
C SER A 92 1.20 0.82 1.34
N MET A 93 1.52 0.97 2.63
CA MET A 93 1.57 2.28 3.30
C MET A 93 2.61 3.21 2.69
N GLU A 94 3.72 2.67 2.20
CA GLU A 94 4.75 3.46 1.54
C GLU A 94 4.21 4.14 0.27
N ASN A 95 3.36 3.44 -0.48
CA ASN A 95 2.72 4.00 -1.67
C ASN A 95 1.77 5.15 -1.31
N TYR A 96 0.98 5.02 -0.24
CA TYR A 96 0.10 6.09 0.23
C TYR A 96 0.89 7.32 0.71
N ILE A 97 1.99 7.12 1.46
CA ILE A 97 2.87 8.20 1.89
C ILE A 97 3.53 8.89 0.68
N LYS A 98 4.00 8.10 -0.29
CA LYS A 98 4.60 8.62 -1.52
C LYS A 98 3.60 9.45 -2.32
N GLU A 99 2.37 8.98 -2.45
CA GLU A 99 1.31 9.74 -3.11
C GLU A 99 0.95 11.02 -2.35
N ALA A 100 0.80 10.98 -1.03
CA ALA A 100 0.53 12.18 -0.24
C ALA A 100 1.65 13.22 -0.39
N LYS A 101 2.92 12.78 -0.39
CA LYS A 101 4.08 13.66 -0.61
C LYS A 101 4.06 14.29 -2.00
N HIS A 102 3.98 13.49 -3.06
CA HIS A 102 4.12 14.00 -4.42
C HIS A 102 2.83 14.62 -4.98
N GLY A 103 1.67 14.13 -4.54
CA GLY A 103 0.36 14.54 -5.03
C GLY A 103 -0.27 15.71 -4.28
N PHE A 104 -0.02 15.79 -2.97
CA PHE A 104 -0.60 16.79 -2.06
C PHE A 104 0.46 17.63 -1.34
N SER A 105 1.75 17.40 -1.59
CA SER A 105 2.86 18.21 -1.07
C SER A 105 2.88 18.31 0.46
N ILE A 106 2.56 17.21 1.15
CA ILE A 106 2.60 17.15 2.63
C ILE A 106 4.01 17.37 3.20
N ASN A 107 5.05 17.23 2.38
CA ASN A 107 6.44 17.48 2.74
C ASN A 107 6.87 18.95 2.51
N ARG A 108 6.00 19.81 1.98
CA ARG A 108 6.28 21.22 1.78
C ARG A 108 5.89 22.00 3.02
N ILE A 109 6.89 22.61 3.66
CA ILE A 109 6.73 23.55 4.77
C ILE A 109 6.67 24.96 4.18
N ALA A 110 5.55 25.65 4.38
CA ALA A 110 5.28 26.92 3.72
C ALA A 110 5.70 28.15 4.55
N THR A 111 5.74 28.01 5.87
CA THR A 111 5.99 29.11 6.81
C THR A 111 7.06 28.74 7.83
N SER A 112 7.54 29.70 8.61
CA SER A 112 8.45 29.47 9.75
C SER A 112 7.71 29.14 11.06
N ASP A 113 6.38 29.16 11.05
CA ASP A 113 5.54 28.96 12.24
C ASP A 113 5.08 27.50 12.34
N PHE A 114 5.23 26.87 13.52
CA PHE A 114 4.92 25.46 13.69
C PHE A 114 3.41 25.18 13.60
N GLU A 115 2.58 25.99 14.26
CA GLU A 115 1.12 25.80 14.32
C GLU A 115 0.49 26.01 12.93
N ALA A 116 0.95 27.02 12.19
CA ALA A 116 0.50 27.27 10.83
C ALA A 116 0.83 26.08 9.89
N ASN A 117 2.04 25.52 10.01
CA ASN A 117 2.44 24.36 9.21
C ASN A 117 1.71 23.06 9.63
N GLU A 118 1.37 22.90 10.91
CA GLU A 118 0.54 21.79 11.39
C GLU A 118 -0.84 21.83 10.74
N ILE A 119 -1.51 22.99 10.75
CA ILE A 119 -2.82 23.16 10.11
C ILE A 119 -2.73 22.91 8.60
N ASP A 120 -1.72 23.44 7.92
CA ASP A 120 -1.50 23.21 6.49
C ASP A 120 -1.31 21.71 6.17
N LEU A 121 -0.54 20.98 6.99
CA LEU A 121 -0.40 19.53 6.87
C LEU A 121 -1.75 18.81 7.04
N LEU A 122 -2.54 19.18 8.06
CA LEU A 122 -3.83 18.56 8.32
C LEU A 122 -4.82 18.81 7.18
N VAL A 123 -4.85 20.01 6.60
CA VAL A 123 -5.69 20.33 5.43
C VAL A 123 -5.28 19.50 4.22
N LYS A 124 -3.97 19.34 3.96
CA LYS A 124 -3.48 18.49 2.86
C LYS A 124 -3.84 17.01 3.07
N LEU A 125 -3.74 16.50 4.29
CA LEU A 125 -4.14 15.13 4.63
C LEU A 125 -5.66 14.94 4.52
N LEU A 126 -6.45 15.93 4.91
CA LEU A 126 -7.90 15.91 4.73
C LEU A 126 -8.25 15.85 3.23
N ALA A 127 -7.63 16.70 2.41
CA ALA A 127 -7.82 16.69 0.97
C ALA A 127 -7.43 15.35 0.33
N TYR A 128 -6.33 14.73 0.79
CA TYR A 128 -5.92 13.39 0.37
C TYR A 128 -6.99 12.34 0.72
N ASN A 129 -7.46 12.32 1.95
CA ASN A 129 -8.48 11.36 2.41
C ASN A 129 -9.81 11.54 1.67
N LEU A 130 -10.22 12.78 1.42
CA LEU A 130 -11.41 13.10 0.62
C LEU A 130 -11.27 12.60 -0.81
N PHE A 131 -10.09 12.76 -1.43
CA PHE A 131 -9.82 12.23 -2.76
C PHE A 131 -9.85 10.70 -2.81
N GLU A 132 -9.24 10.02 -1.83
CA GLU A 132 -9.31 8.56 -1.74
C GLU A 132 -10.75 8.06 -1.56
N ARG A 133 -11.53 8.75 -0.73
CA ARG A 133 -12.95 8.41 -0.53
C ARG A 133 -13.78 8.66 -1.78
N PHE A 134 -13.57 9.80 -2.44
CA PHE A 134 -14.21 10.14 -3.70
C PHE A 134 -13.96 9.08 -4.77
N LYS A 135 -12.70 8.63 -4.93
CA LYS A 135 -12.39 7.54 -5.87
C LYS A 135 -13.17 6.26 -5.56
N ARG A 136 -13.22 5.85 -4.29
CA ARG A 136 -13.91 4.62 -3.88
C ARG A 136 -15.42 4.68 -4.12
N ASP A 137 -16.05 5.80 -3.83
CA ASP A 137 -17.51 5.94 -3.88
C ASP A 137 -17.99 6.29 -5.30
N CYS A 138 -17.29 7.19 -5.99
CA CYS A 138 -17.76 7.78 -7.25
C CYS A 138 -17.13 7.19 -8.50
N CYS A 139 -15.95 6.57 -8.42
CA CYS A 139 -15.23 6.08 -9.60
C CYS A 139 -15.40 4.57 -9.83
N GLU A 140 -15.20 4.16 -11.08
CA GLU A 140 -15.18 2.75 -11.48
C GLU A 140 -13.93 2.04 -10.94
N PRO A 141 -13.95 0.70 -10.74
CA PRO A 141 -12.84 -0.04 -10.17
C PRO A 141 -11.47 0.23 -10.84
N VAL A 142 -11.48 0.43 -12.16
CA VAL A 142 -10.26 0.75 -12.95
C VAL A 142 -9.62 2.07 -12.51
N HIS A 143 -10.43 3.06 -12.10
CA HIS A 143 -9.98 4.40 -11.73
C HIS A 143 -9.69 4.53 -10.23
N GLN A 144 -10.13 3.58 -9.40
CA GLN A 144 -9.87 3.61 -7.95
C GLN A 144 -8.37 3.51 -7.62
N GLY A 145 -7.60 2.79 -8.45
CA GLY A 145 -6.16 2.66 -8.33
C GLY A 145 -5.35 3.85 -8.87
N TYR A 146 -6.01 4.90 -9.39
CA TYR A 146 -5.29 6.05 -9.94
C TYR A 146 -4.67 6.90 -8.84
N THR A 147 -3.43 7.33 -9.05
CA THR A 147 -2.84 8.39 -8.24
C THR A 147 -3.50 9.74 -8.58
N ILE A 148 -3.49 10.70 -7.65
CA ILE A 148 -4.00 12.05 -7.91
C ILE A 148 -3.33 12.72 -9.12
N ALA A 149 -2.04 12.45 -9.36
CA ALA A 149 -1.32 13.01 -10.50
C ALA A 149 -1.90 12.48 -11.83
N ARG A 150 -2.11 11.17 -11.92
CA ARG A 150 -2.76 10.54 -13.07
C ARG A 150 -4.20 11.00 -13.22
N PHE A 151 -4.93 11.09 -12.11
CA PHE A 151 -6.31 11.54 -12.10
C PHE A 151 -6.45 12.98 -12.61
N ARG A 152 -5.59 13.89 -12.14
CA ARG A 152 -5.53 15.27 -12.66
C ARG A 152 -5.27 15.29 -14.16
N LEU A 153 -4.32 14.50 -14.65
CA LEU A 153 -3.99 14.44 -16.08
C LEU A 153 -5.18 13.93 -16.91
N GLU A 154 -5.81 12.85 -16.47
CA GLU A 154 -6.85 12.17 -17.24
C GLU A 154 -8.25 12.82 -17.13
N PHE A 155 -8.52 13.54 -16.04
CA PHE A 155 -9.86 14.09 -15.75
C PHE A 155 -9.89 15.61 -15.61
N PHE A 156 -8.85 16.25 -15.06
CA PHE A 156 -8.86 17.70 -14.82
C PHE A 156 -8.14 18.51 -15.91
N HIS A 157 -7.13 17.94 -16.56
CA HIS A 157 -6.47 18.55 -17.72
C HIS A 157 -7.27 18.30 -19.01
N CYS A 158 -8.52 18.76 -19.03
CA CYS A 158 -9.35 18.76 -20.23
C CYS A 158 -9.86 20.17 -20.53
N ALA A 159 -10.03 20.49 -21.82
CA ALA A 159 -10.68 21.71 -22.21
C ALA A 159 -12.18 21.63 -21.89
N ALA A 160 -12.70 22.65 -21.20
CA ALA A 160 -14.11 22.75 -20.87
C ALA A 160 -14.57 24.21 -20.83
N THR A 161 -15.86 24.43 -21.07
CA THR A 161 -16.49 25.74 -20.94
C THR A 161 -17.41 25.74 -19.72
N LEU A 162 -17.15 26.64 -18.78
CA LEU A 162 -18.03 26.87 -17.64
C LEU A 162 -19.09 27.90 -18.01
N ILE A 163 -20.36 27.53 -17.95
CA ILE A 163 -21.48 28.39 -18.33
C ILE A 163 -22.41 28.55 -17.14
N ARG A 164 -22.88 29.77 -16.91
CA ARG A 164 -23.91 30.05 -15.89
C ARG A 164 -25.25 30.27 -16.57
N HIS A 165 -26.25 29.46 -16.23
CA HIS A 165 -27.59 29.59 -16.79
C HIS A 165 -28.64 29.24 -15.72
N SER A 166 -29.68 30.07 -15.59
CA SER A 166 -30.77 29.87 -14.61
C SER A 166 -30.29 29.55 -13.18
N ARG A 167 -29.33 30.31 -12.65
CA ARG A 167 -28.67 30.10 -11.35
C ARG A 167 -27.83 28.82 -11.21
N ASN A 168 -27.78 27.98 -12.23
CA ASN A 168 -26.96 26.78 -12.27
C ASN A 168 -25.61 27.05 -12.95
N VAL A 169 -24.57 26.37 -12.47
CA VAL A 169 -23.25 26.33 -13.09
C VAL A 169 -23.14 25.02 -13.86
N ILE A 170 -22.91 25.11 -15.17
CA ILE A 170 -22.85 23.96 -16.08
C ILE A 170 -21.43 23.87 -16.64
N LEU A 171 -20.77 22.73 -16.40
CA LEU A 171 -19.48 22.41 -16.99
C LEU A 171 -19.68 21.67 -18.32
N LYS A 172 -19.40 22.32 -19.45
CA LYS A 172 -19.42 21.67 -20.77
C LYS A 172 -18.03 21.16 -21.13
N LEU A 173 -17.84 19.85 -21.04
CA LEU A 173 -16.62 19.18 -21.50
C LEU A 173 -16.52 19.16 -23.02
N ALA A 174 -15.29 19.21 -23.55
CA ALA A 174 -15.01 19.02 -24.96
C ALA A 174 -15.59 17.70 -25.51
N LYS A 175 -16.05 17.69 -26.76
CA LYS A 175 -16.77 16.53 -27.35
C LYS A 175 -15.85 15.33 -27.57
N ASP A 176 -14.60 15.60 -27.92
CA ASP A 176 -13.49 14.69 -28.21
C ASP A 176 -12.72 14.26 -26.95
N PHE A 177 -13.12 14.74 -25.77
CA PHE A 177 -12.51 14.31 -24.52
C PHE A 177 -12.74 12.81 -24.27
N ALA A 178 -11.66 12.02 -24.28
CA ALA A 178 -11.71 10.56 -24.19
C ALA A 178 -12.50 10.07 -22.96
N ASN A 179 -12.26 10.68 -21.80
CA ASN A 179 -12.88 10.28 -20.53
C ASN A 179 -14.23 10.97 -20.25
N ARG A 180 -14.85 11.61 -21.25
CA ARG A 180 -16.13 12.33 -21.10
C ARG A 180 -17.25 11.43 -20.58
N HIS A 181 -17.30 10.20 -21.05
CA HIS A 181 -18.32 9.23 -20.64
C HIS A 181 -18.15 8.80 -19.18
N VAL A 182 -16.90 8.58 -18.75
CA VAL A 182 -16.55 8.30 -17.34
C VAL A 182 -16.91 9.49 -16.45
N TRP A 183 -16.56 10.71 -16.86
CA TRP A 183 -16.88 11.92 -16.10
C TRP A 183 -18.38 12.05 -15.82
N LYS A 184 -19.23 11.83 -16.84
CA LYS A 184 -20.68 11.87 -16.66
C LYS A 184 -21.20 10.81 -15.70
N ARG A 185 -20.57 9.63 -15.63
CA ARG A 185 -20.93 8.60 -14.66
C ARG A 185 -20.54 8.98 -13.25
N ILE A 186 -19.37 9.60 -13.09
CA ILE A 186 -18.93 10.17 -11.81
C ILE A 186 -19.92 11.25 -11.37
N GLU A 187 -20.27 12.19 -12.24
CA GLU A 187 -21.26 13.25 -11.98
C GLU A 187 -22.61 12.68 -11.55
N ALA A 188 -23.11 11.67 -12.26
CA ALA A 188 -24.36 11.00 -11.90
C ALA A 188 -24.30 10.28 -10.54
N ARG A 189 -23.14 9.71 -10.17
CA ARG A 189 -22.95 9.07 -8.86
C ARG A 189 -22.87 10.08 -7.72
N ILE A 190 -22.20 11.21 -7.94
CA ILE A 190 -22.15 12.30 -6.95
C ILE A 190 -23.56 12.79 -6.65
N ALA A 191 -24.40 12.97 -7.67
CA ALA A 191 -25.78 13.41 -7.50
C ALA A 191 -26.69 12.44 -6.71
N ILE A 192 -26.26 11.19 -6.50
CA ILE A 192 -26.97 10.20 -5.67
C ILE A 192 -26.51 10.26 -4.20
N LEU A 193 -25.32 10.82 -3.95
CA LEU A 193 -24.76 10.96 -2.61
C LEU A 193 -25.25 12.23 -1.88
N GLU A 194 -25.85 13.17 -2.62
CA GLU A 194 -26.57 14.35 -2.11
C GLU A 194 -28.02 14.01 -1.73
#